data_AF-A0A6P2C7V4-F1
#
_entry.id   AF-A0A6P2C7V4-F1
#
_cell.length_a   1.000
_cell.length_b   1.000
_cell.length_c   1.000
_cell.angle_alpha   90.00
_cell.angle_beta   90.00
_cell.angle_gamma   90.00
#
_symmetry.space_group_name_H-M   'P 1'
#
loop_
_entity.id
_entity.type
_entity.pdbx_description
1 polymer ?
#
loop_
_entity_poly.entity_id
_entity_poly.type
_entity_poly.pdbx_seq_one_letter_code
_entity_poly.pdbx_strand_id
1 'polypeptide(L)'
;MEARALGQQARSGAVTQQDVSLTVGAGELVAIIGASGSGKTTLLDTMCGLRPPVSGAVSLASRSIGYVPQDDIIHLALPLARTLRYAAALRGVPAGSVDAVLETLELTGRSLIPAPV
;
A
#
# COMPACT_ATOMS: atom_id res chain seq x y z
N MET A 1 4.96 11.03 8.52
CA MET A 1 3.81 10.24 9.00
C MET A 1 4.18 9.74 10.38
N GLU A 2 3.27 9.80 11.35
CA GLU A 2 3.56 9.39 12.74
C GLU A 2 2.44 8.49 13.24
N ALA A 3 2.83 7.39 13.88
CA ALA A 3 1.99 6.48 14.63
C ALA A 3 2.40 6.57 16.11
N ARG A 4 1.43 6.77 17.00
CA ARG A 4 1.67 6.91 18.45
C ARG A 4 0.81 5.92 19.24
N ALA A 5 1.47 5.10 20.05
CA ALA A 5 0.86 4.16 20.98
C ALA A 5 -0.24 3.27 20.35
N LEU A 6 0.01 2.79 19.13
CA LEU A 6 -0.97 1.98 18.39
C LEU A 6 -1.21 0.64 19.09
N GLY A 7 -2.49 0.37 19.33
CA GLY A 7 -2.97 -0.94 19.75
C GLY A 7 -3.87 -1.55 18.68
N GLN A 8 -3.71 -2.86 18.44
CA GLN A 8 -4.56 -3.62 17.54
C GLN A 8 -4.91 -5.00 18.06
N GLN A 9 -6.07 -5.49 17.62
CA GLN A 9 -6.59 -6.81 17.93
C GLN A 9 -6.94 -7.55 16.64
N ALA A 10 -6.80 -8.87 16.68
CA ALA A 10 -7.34 -9.76 15.67
C ALA A 10 -8.88 -9.82 15.78
N ARG A 11 -9.54 -10.36 14.75
CA ARG A 11 -11.00 -10.61 14.80
C ARG A 11 -11.40 -11.55 15.95
N SER A 12 -10.48 -12.41 16.40
CA SER A 12 -10.68 -13.29 17.56
C SER A 12 -10.61 -12.57 18.91
N GLY A 13 -10.29 -11.27 18.95
CA GLY A 13 -10.03 -10.52 20.17
C GLY A 13 -8.60 -10.67 20.71
N ALA A 14 -7.79 -11.54 20.11
CA ALA A 14 -6.38 -11.67 20.49
C ALA A 14 -5.62 -10.38 20.17
N VAL A 15 -4.85 -9.88 21.13
CA VAL A 15 -4.05 -8.67 20.92
C VAL A 15 -2.91 -8.97 19.96
N THR A 16 -2.82 -8.21 18.87
CA THR A 16 -1.78 -8.37 17.84
C THR A 16 -0.70 -7.32 17.95
N GLN A 17 -1.02 -6.13 18.48
CA GLN A 17 -0.10 -5.01 18.66
C GLN A 17 -0.42 -4.28 19.95
N GLN A 18 0.62 -3.92 20.70
CA GLN A 18 0.52 -3.16 21.94
C GLN A 18 1.57 -2.06 21.92
N ASP A 19 1.14 -0.81 22.10
CA ASP A 19 1.99 0.36 22.25
C ASP A 19 3.03 0.56 21.13
N VAL A 20 2.61 0.37 19.87
CA VAL A 20 3.51 0.55 18.72
C VAL A 20 3.59 2.02 18.34
N SER A 21 4.80 2.58 18.39
CA SER A 21 5.08 3.96 17.96
C SER A 21 6.16 3.98 16.88
N LEU A 22 5.91 4.75 15.81
CA LEU A 22 6.81 4.88 14.66
C LEU A 22 6.67 6.28 14.05
N THR A 23 7.78 6.90 13.69
CA THR A 23 7.79 8.12 12.87
C THR A 23 8.52 7.83 11.57
N VAL A 24 7.93 8.27 10.45
CA VAL A 24 8.52 8.20 9.12
C VAL A 24 8.66 9.62 8.58
N GLY A 25 9.90 10.04 8.38
CA GLY A 25 10.28 11.33 7.82
C GLY A 25 10.02 11.44 6.32
N ALA A 26 10.14 12.67 5.79
CA ALA A 26 10.04 12.89 4.35
C ALA A 26 11.26 12.29 3.64
N GLY A 27 11.02 11.48 2.59
CA GLY A 27 12.10 10.82 1.84
C GLY A 27 12.70 9.60 2.55
N GLU A 28 12.21 9.23 3.73
CA GLU A 28 12.68 8.06 4.46
C GLU A 28 12.10 6.78 3.88
N LEU A 29 12.96 5.78 3.67
CA LEU A 29 12.56 4.43 3.31
C LEU A 29 12.61 3.55 4.56
N VAL A 30 11.46 3.01 4.95
CA VAL A 30 11.32 2.18 6.15
C VAL A 30 10.85 0.78 5.75
N ALA A 31 11.50 -0.25 6.28
CA ALA A 31 11.10 -1.64 6.13
C ALA A 31 10.55 -2.21 7.44
N ILE A 32 9.41 -2.88 7.39
CA ILE A 32 8.81 -3.59 8.54
C ILE A 32 9.06 -5.08 8.36
N ILE A 33 9.87 -5.67 9.24
CA ILE A 33 10.32 -7.07 9.14
C ILE A 33 9.79 -7.87 10.32
N GLY A 34 9.38 -9.12 10.08
CA GLY A 34 8.88 -10.02 11.11
C GLY A 34 8.24 -11.28 10.50
N ALA A 35 8.04 -12.30 11.32
CA ALA A 35 7.44 -13.57 10.91
C ALA A 35 6.03 -13.41 10.31
N SER A 36 5.56 -14.40 9.55
CA SER A 36 4.14 -14.41 9.12
C SER A 36 3.22 -14.36 10.34
N GLY A 37 2.14 -13.58 10.26
CA GLY A 37 1.22 -13.38 11.38
C GLY A 37 1.68 -12.37 12.45
N SER A 38 2.88 -11.79 12.36
CA SER A 38 3.38 -10.80 13.33
C SER A 38 2.67 -9.43 13.30
N GLY A 39 1.61 -9.28 12.52
CA GLY A 39 0.83 -8.04 12.44
C GLY A 39 1.36 -6.97 11.47
N LYS A 40 2.29 -7.28 10.55
CA LYS A 40 2.83 -6.30 9.59
C LYS A 40 1.77 -5.64 8.71
N THR A 41 0.95 -6.46 8.05
CA THR A 41 -0.17 -5.97 7.22
C THR A 41 -1.15 -5.17 8.07
N THR A 42 -1.46 -5.64 9.28
CA THR A 42 -2.29 -4.90 10.25
C THR A 42 -1.71 -3.53 10.59
N LEU A 43 -0.39 -3.43 10.80
CA LEU A 43 0.28 -2.15 11.06
C LEU A 43 0.12 -1.22 9.86
N LEU A 44 0.46 -1.69 8.67
CA LEU A 44 0.41 -0.92 7.43
C LEU A 44 -1.02 -0.44 7.12
N ASP A 45 -2.01 -1.33 7.22
CA ASP A 45 -3.43 -0.98 7.03
C ASP A 45 -3.89 0.08 8.02
N THR A 46 -3.43 0.00 9.28
CA THR A 46 -3.75 0.99 10.31
C THR A 46 -3.12 2.34 9.98
N MET A 47 -1.85 2.35 9.59
CA MET A 47 -1.14 3.57 9.18
C MET A 47 -1.74 4.19 7.91
N CYS A 48 -2.28 3.37 7.01
CA CYS A 48 -2.96 3.83 5.79
C CYS A 48 -4.42 4.28 6.04
N GLY A 49 -4.94 4.13 7.26
CA GLY A 49 -6.33 4.44 7.60
C GLY A 49 -7.36 3.42 7.08
N LEU A 50 -6.90 2.27 6.56
CA LEU A 50 -7.76 1.16 6.11
C LEU A 50 -8.30 0.34 7.28
N ARG A 51 -7.65 0.41 8.44
CA ARG A 51 -8.09 -0.20 9.68
C ARG A 51 -8.06 0.84 10.81
N PRO A 52 -9.15 1.07 11.55
CA PRO A 52 -9.10 1.93 12.72
C PRO A 52 -8.22 1.28 13.81
N PRO A 53 -7.37 2.05 14.51
CA PRO A 53 -6.66 1.55 15.68
C PRO A 53 -7.63 1.31 16.86
N VAL A 54 -7.37 0.30 17.69
CA VAL A 54 -8.10 0.09 18.95
C VAL A 54 -7.67 1.12 20.00
N SER A 55 -6.41 1.53 19.97
CA SER A 55 -5.85 2.61 20.81
C SER A 55 -4.76 3.36 20.07
N GLY A 56 -4.45 4.57 20.54
CA GLY A 56 -3.45 5.43 19.90
C GLY A 56 -3.99 6.17 18.68
N ALA A 57 -3.10 6.75 17.89
CA ALA A 57 -3.47 7.53 16.72
C ALA A 57 -2.40 7.49 15.62
N VAL A 58 -2.85 7.70 14.39
CA VAL A 58 -1.98 7.94 13.22
C VAL A 58 -2.21 9.37 12.75
N SER A 59 -1.12 10.09 12.51
CA SER A 59 -1.14 11.43 11.92
C SER A 59 -0.35 11.46 10.62
N LEU A 60 -0.93 12.14 9.63
CA LEU A 60 -0.35 12.31 8.31
C LEU A 60 -0.28 13.79 7.99
N ALA A 61 0.92 14.30 7.73
CA ALA A 61 1.14 15.69 7.36
C ALA A 61 0.66 15.94 5.92
N SER A 62 -0.63 16.27 5.76
CA SER A 62 -1.30 16.84 4.57
C SER A 62 -0.91 16.26 3.20
N ARG A 63 -0.52 14.99 3.12
CA ARG A 63 -0.14 14.29 1.88
C ARG A 63 -1.13 13.17 1.61
N SER A 64 -1.32 12.82 0.34
CA SER A 64 -2.04 11.61 -0.05
C SER A 64 -1.20 10.37 0.22
N ILE A 65 -1.84 9.27 0.65
CA ILE A 65 -1.20 7.96 0.76
C ILE A 65 -1.36 7.22 -0.57
N GLY A 66 -0.25 6.73 -1.13
CA GLY A 66 -0.27 5.70 -2.17
C GLY A 66 -0.20 4.33 -1.50
N TYR A 67 -1.17 3.46 -1.77
CA TYR A 67 -1.25 2.12 -1.19
C TYR A 67 -1.24 1.08 -2.31
N VAL A 68 -0.33 0.12 -2.20
CA VAL A 68 -0.26 -1.07 -3.06
C VAL A 68 -0.74 -2.25 -2.21
N PRO A 69 -1.95 -2.77 -2.43
CA PRO A 69 -2.47 -3.89 -1.66
C PRO A 69 -1.67 -5.16 -1.96
N GLN A 70 -1.70 -6.10 -1.01
CA GLN A 70 -1.13 -7.43 -1.22
C GLN A 70 -1.84 -8.18 -2.36
N ASP A 71 -3.17 -8.10 -2.39
CA ASP A 71 -4.01 -8.61 -3.47
C ASP A 71 -4.68 -7.43 -4.17
N ASP A 72 -4.22 -7.10 -5.38
CA ASP A 72 -4.73 -5.96 -6.15
C ASP A 72 -5.86 -6.37 -7.11
N ILE A 73 -6.74 -5.42 -7.42
CA ILE A 73 -7.80 -5.58 -8.42
C ILE A 73 -7.20 -5.24 -9.78
N ILE A 74 -6.45 -6.18 -10.35
CA ILE A 74 -5.84 -6.06 -11.68
C ILE A 74 -6.33 -7.15 -12.62
N HIS A 75 -6.61 -6.76 -13.87
CA HIS A 75 -7.02 -7.69 -14.91
C HIS A 75 -5.81 -8.35 -15.57
N LEU A 76 -5.33 -9.44 -14.98
CA LEU A 76 -4.14 -10.15 -15.46
C LEU A 76 -4.25 -10.73 -16.87
N ALA A 77 -5.47 -10.88 -17.40
CA ALA A 77 -5.70 -11.32 -18.79
C ALA A 77 -5.54 -10.20 -19.83
N LEU A 78 -5.51 -8.93 -19.41
CA LEU A 78 -5.34 -7.80 -20.32
C LEU A 78 -3.85 -7.49 -20.54
N PRO A 79 -3.48 -6.88 -21.68
CA PRO A 79 -2.14 -6.33 -21.87
C PRO A 79 -1.75 -5.40 -20.72
N LEU A 80 -0.49 -5.48 -20.27
CA LEU A 80 0.03 -4.73 -19.12
C LEU A 80 -0.35 -3.24 -19.15
N ALA A 81 -0.17 -2.56 -20.29
CA ALA A 81 -0.52 -1.15 -20.41
C ALA A 81 -2.02 -0.90 -20.22
N ARG A 82 -2.88 -1.82 -20.69
CA ARG A 82 -4.33 -1.71 -20.51
C ARG A 82 -4.74 -1.97 -19.06
N THR A 83 -4.11 -2.96 -18.41
CA THR A 83 -4.29 -3.23 -16.97
C THR A 83 -3.94 -2.02 -16.13
N LEU A 84 -2.77 -1.41 -16.38
CA LEU A 84 -2.32 -0.22 -15.65
C LEU A 84 -3.21 1.00 -15.93
N ARG A 85 -3.66 1.22 -17.17
CA ARG A 85 -4.61 2.32 -17.49
C ARG A 85 -5.95 2.14 -16.78
N TYR A 86 -6.47 0.91 -16.73
CA TYR A 86 -7.69 0.62 -15.99
C TYR A 86 -7.51 0.86 -14.49
N ALA A 87 -6.44 0.32 -13.91
CA ALA A 87 -6.07 0.51 -12.50
C ALA A 87 -5.85 1.99 -12.14
N ALA A 88 -5.23 2.76 -13.03
CA ALA A 88 -5.01 4.20 -12.89
C ALA A 88 -6.33 4.99 -12.93
N ALA A 89 -7.20 4.67 -13.90
CA ALA A 89 -8.50 5.33 -14.02
C ALA A 89 -9.38 5.13 -12.78
N LEU A 90 -9.41 3.91 -12.21
CA LEU A 90 -10.12 3.63 -10.96
C LEU A 90 -9.60 4.44 -9.77
N ARG A 91 -8.33 4.84 -9.79
CA ARG A 91 -7.67 5.61 -8.74
C ARG A 91 -7.61 7.11 -9.03
N GLY A 92 -8.26 7.58 -10.11
CA GLY A 92 -8.23 8.98 -10.52
C GLY A 92 -6.86 9.47 -11.01
N VAL A 93 -5.98 8.56 -11.43
CA VAL A 93 -4.64 8.89 -11.92
C VAL A 93 -4.72 9.24 -13.42
N PRO A 94 -4.08 10.33 -13.88
CA PRO A 94 -4.07 10.73 -15.28
C PRO A 94 -3.50 9.64 -16.21
N ALA A 95 -4.10 9.48 -17.39
CA ALA A 95 -3.69 8.43 -18.35
C ALA A 95 -2.22 8.55 -18.79
N GLY A 96 -1.71 9.78 -18.94
CA GLY A 96 -0.31 10.04 -19.31
C GLY A 96 0.69 9.58 -18.25
N SER A 97 0.26 9.38 -16.99
CA SER A 97 1.13 8.85 -15.94
C SER A 97 1.51 7.39 -16.19
N VAL A 98 0.68 6.61 -16.90
CA VAL A 98 0.96 5.18 -17.12
C VAL A 98 2.14 4.98 -18.06
N ASP A 99 2.22 5.74 -19.15
CA ASP A 99 3.32 5.60 -20.10
C ASP A 99 4.66 5.99 -19.45
N ALA A 100 4.66 7.05 -18.62
CA ALA A 100 5.82 7.45 -17.82
C ALA A 100 6.25 6.36 -16.81
N VAL A 101 5.30 5.68 -16.16
CA VAL A 101 5.61 4.56 -15.26
C VAL A 101 6.19 3.37 -16.03
N LEU A 102 5.62 3.04 -17.21
CA LEU A 102 6.14 1.96 -18.04
C LEU A 102 7.57 2.22 -18.49
N GLU A 103 7.89 3.46 -18.85
CA GLU A 103 9.26 3.88 -19.18
C GLU A 103 10.18 3.80 -17.95
N THR A 104 9.76 4.37 -16.82
CA THR A 104 10.54 4.40 -15.58
C THR A 104 10.87 3.00 -15.05
N LEU A 105 9.95 2.06 -15.23
CA LEU A 105 10.12 0.66 -14.81
C LEU A 105 10.72 -0.23 -15.91
N GLU A 106 11.08 0.33 -17.07
CA GLU A 106 11.61 -0.40 -18.23
C GLU A 106 10.66 -1.50 -18.76
N LEU A 107 9.35 -1.28 -18.63
CA LEU A 107 8.29 -2.22 -19.02
C LEU A 107 7.63 -1.90 -20.37
N THR A 108 8.07 -0.86 -21.07
CA THR A 108 7.50 -0.45 -22.38
C THR A 108 7.46 -1.60 -23.39
N GLY A 109 8.52 -2.42 -23.46
CA GLY A 109 8.58 -3.59 -24.35
C GLY A 109 7.60 -4.72 -24.02
N ARG A 110 7.00 -4.70 -22.82
CA ARG A 110 5.99 -5.67 -22.36
C ARG A 110 4.57 -5.09 -22.34
N SER A 111 4.38 -3.85 -22.77
CA SER A 111 3.10 -3.12 -22.72
C SER A 111 1.91 -3.88 -23.34
N LEU A 112 2.17 -4.64 -24.40
CA LEU A 112 1.18 -5.42 -25.15
C LEU A 112 0.98 -6.85 -24.63
N ILE A 113 1.78 -7.28 -23.66
CA ILE A 113 1.77 -8.65 -23.11
C ILE A 113 1.07 -8.61 -21.75
N PRO A 114 0.23 -9.62 -21.42
CA PRO A 114 -0.33 -9.75 -20.08
C PRO A 114 0.75 -9.85 -18.99
N ALA A 115 0.42 -9.39 -17.77
CA ALA A 115 1.31 -9.53 -16.63
C ALA A 115 1.47 -11.02 -16.26
N PRO A 116 2.66 -11.46 -15.82
CA PRO A 116 2.84 -12.83 -15.35
C PRO A 116 1.95 -13.09 -14.12
N VAL A 117 1.44 -14.32 -14.03
CA VAL A 117 0.71 -14.85 -12.87
C VAL A 117 1.67 -15.38 -11.81
#